data_AF-A0A929NU17-F1
#
_entry.id   AF-A0A929NU17-F1
#
_cell.length_a   1.000
_cell.length_b   1.000
_cell.length_c   1.000
_cell.angle_alpha   90.00
_cell.angle_beta   90.00
_cell.angle_gamma   90.00
#
_symmetry.space_group_name_H-M   'P 1'
#
loop_
_entity.id
_entity.type
_entity.pdbx_description
1 polymer ?
#
loop_
_entity_poly.entity_id
_entity_poly.type
_entity_poly.pdbx_seq_one_letter_code
_entity_poly.pdbx_strand_id
1 'polypeptide(L)'
;MVYTKKHPALLVMGVLLVALAVATNAGMLDGLVDYLKIGKKTGEITGMSGFFGVVGLAVGAWHMWGKHEEGNLDYYLSSVGGAIFILFIAMIVTWFVAPWIAVISKSMGPVMGAKYLHQVLGLNYVVLGIVAGIITVNVFKIPGWAENGVRLSRLGLKTGVILLGTLYSLAELAHLGKLSVVMIGFFVLGSVGLVLFLGRRRKIPNSMGGVLSAGMGVCGVSATVAAAPVVQAKPTEIAYTIGTILIWGVGCMFLFPVIGHVLNLGHIQFGAWAGTGILNSAQVAGAALAYQPDGIETLKVAEIFNITRVLFLPLIVLWLAIWYVRREESAAGMKVNVGKVVIEKFPLFVLGFILMFALSSTGIFAPPNHYKGKYFDNDIKESKLLTEEEVALLTSEADKVQSPARAEALARLIEGRKIANIDDDSAIRGLTNAKVLSKDASTVLKKAHKVVYHTAKKIKQFRQWITWLFAFGLTGLGMQITGAAMRQAGGQPLVIGGIVGTIKAVLSLIVILLFVSETI
;
A
#
# COMPACT_ATOMS: atom_id res chain seq x y z
N MET A 1 -33.19 -3.62 -9.10
CA MET A 1 -32.38 -2.45 -9.53
C MET A 1 -32.99 -1.24 -8.86
N VAL A 2 -32.21 -0.34 -8.28
CA VAL A 2 -32.76 0.88 -7.65
C VAL A 2 -32.66 2.00 -8.68
N TYR A 3 -33.77 2.48 -9.23
CA TYR A 3 -33.75 3.65 -10.11
C TYR A 3 -33.61 4.94 -9.31
N THR A 4 -33.30 6.06 -9.97
CA THR A 4 -33.06 7.32 -9.28
C THR A 4 -34.27 7.73 -8.46
N LYS A 5 -34.05 7.94 -7.16
CA LYS A 5 -35.06 8.52 -6.27
C LYS A 5 -34.75 9.99 -6.06
N LYS A 6 -35.75 10.86 -6.22
CA LYS A 6 -35.63 12.28 -5.92
C LYS A 6 -35.18 12.46 -4.46
N HIS A 7 -33.97 12.98 -4.26
CA HIS A 7 -33.42 13.18 -2.94
C HIS A 7 -32.34 14.28 -2.97
N PRO A 8 -32.36 15.25 -2.04
CA PRO A 8 -31.47 16.41 -2.09
C PRO A 8 -30.02 16.09 -1.72
N ALA A 9 -29.73 14.92 -1.14
CA ALA A 9 -28.40 14.57 -0.61
C ALA A 9 -27.25 14.79 -1.60
N LEU A 10 -27.44 14.44 -2.87
CA LEU A 10 -26.37 14.60 -3.86
C LEU A 10 -26.06 16.08 -4.12
N LEU A 11 -27.09 16.92 -4.17
CA LEU A 11 -26.96 18.36 -4.32
C LEU A 11 -26.29 18.96 -3.09
N VAL A 12 -26.71 18.56 -1.89
CA VAL A 12 -26.09 18.99 -0.61
C VAL A 12 -24.61 18.61 -0.56
N MET A 13 -24.24 17.38 -0.91
CA MET A 13 -22.84 16.96 -0.98
C MET A 13 -22.06 17.77 -2.04
N GLY A 14 -22.69 18.07 -3.17
CA GLY A 14 -22.12 18.95 -4.19
C GLY A 14 -21.78 20.34 -3.64
N VAL A 15 -22.74 20.98 -2.95
CA VAL A 15 -22.53 22.28 -2.28
C VAL A 15 -21.40 22.20 -1.26
N LEU A 16 -21.38 21.18 -0.40
CA LEU A 16 -20.34 21.02 0.62
C LEU A 16 -18.95 20.86 0.00
N LEU A 17 -18.82 20.10 -1.09
CA LEU A 17 -17.56 19.90 -1.79
C LEU A 17 -17.08 21.19 -2.50
N VAL A 18 -17.99 21.93 -3.16
CA VAL A 18 -17.64 23.23 -3.74
C VAL A 18 -17.25 24.23 -2.66
N ALA A 19 -18.00 24.29 -1.56
CA ALA A 19 -17.68 25.15 -0.43
C ALA A 19 -16.30 24.82 0.15
N LEU A 20 -15.97 23.52 0.27
CA LEU A 20 -14.64 23.09 0.69
C LEU A 20 -13.54 23.56 -0.28
N ALA A 21 -13.78 23.46 -1.60
CA ALA A 21 -12.84 23.93 -2.61
C ALA A 21 -12.59 25.44 -2.52
N VAL A 22 -13.67 26.21 -2.41
CA VAL A 22 -13.62 27.68 -2.30
C VAL A 22 -12.94 28.10 -1.00
N ALA A 23 -13.32 27.51 0.14
CA ALA A 23 -12.72 27.82 1.43
C ALA A 23 -11.21 27.50 1.47
N THR A 24 -10.79 26.40 0.83
CA THR A 24 -9.36 26.06 0.72
C THR A 24 -8.63 27.04 -0.18
N ASN A 25 -9.21 27.41 -1.34
CA ASN A 25 -8.58 28.33 -2.28
C ASN A 25 -8.51 29.78 -1.76
N ALA A 26 -9.46 30.18 -0.91
CA ALA A 26 -9.52 31.49 -0.28
C ALA A 26 -8.66 31.61 1.00
N GLY A 27 -7.93 30.55 1.38
CA GLY A 27 -7.09 30.53 2.59
C GLY A 27 -7.86 30.45 3.91
N MET A 28 -9.19 30.27 3.87
CA MET A 28 -10.02 30.18 5.08
C MET A 28 -9.68 28.98 5.96
N LEU A 29 -9.05 27.95 5.38
CA LEU A 29 -8.64 26.72 6.08
C LEU A 29 -7.15 26.70 6.42
N ASP A 30 -6.39 27.78 6.21
CA ASP A 30 -4.94 27.79 6.40
C ASP A 30 -4.51 27.38 7.81
N GLY A 31 -5.21 27.88 8.85
CA GLY A 31 -4.96 27.47 10.23
C GLY A 31 -5.14 25.96 10.46
N LEU A 32 -6.17 25.36 9.85
CA LEU A 32 -6.41 23.91 9.92
C LEU A 32 -5.36 23.14 9.09
N VAL A 33 -5.01 23.66 7.91
CA VAL A 33 -4.02 23.09 7.00
C VAL A 33 -2.65 23.01 7.66
N ASP A 34 -2.26 24.06 8.36
CA ASP A 34 -1.00 24.16 9.09
C ASP A 34 -0.99 23.23 10.31
N TYR A 35 -2.07 23.26 11.11
CA TYR A 35 -2.23 22.37 12.26
C TYR A 35 -2.11 20.89 11.86
N LEU A 36 -2.79 20.49 10.78
CA LEU A 36 -2.75 19.11 10.28
C LEU A 36 -1.50 18.80 9.45
N LYS A 37 -0.66 19.80 9.15
CA LYS A 37 0.52 19.69 8.27
C LYS A 37 0.18 19.15 6.88
N ILE A 38 -0.94 19.58 6.32
CA ILE A 38 -1.47 19.12 5.02
C ILE A 38 -1.28 20.14 3.88
N GLY A 39 -0.39 21.11 4.02
CA GLY A 39 -0.13 22.15 2.99
C GLY A 39 0.15 21.59 1.60
N LYS A 40 0.82 20.42 1.49
CA LYS A 40 1.06 19.76 0.19
C LYS A 40 -0.19 19.17 -0.47
N LYS A 41 -1.31 19.09 0.25
CA LYS A 41 -2.60 18.56 -0.22
C LYS A 41 -3.60 19.66 -0.60
N THR A 42 -3.33 20.94 -0.36
CA THR A 42 -4.28 22.04 -0.63
C THR A 42 -4.73 22.06 -2.08
N GLY A 43 -3.81 21.90 -3.04
CA GLY A 43 -4.14 21.80 -4.46
C GLY A 43 -4.97 20.55 -4.81
N GLU A 44 -4.73 19.43 -4.13
CA GLU A 44 -5.53 18.22 -4.28
C GLU A 44 -6.94 18.40 -3.70
N ILE A 45 -7.06 18.98 -2.51
CA ILE A 45 -8.35 19.30 -1.85
C ILE A 45 -9.15 20.21 -2.78
N THR A 46 -8.57 21.33 -3.21
CA THR A 46 -9.24 22.31 -4.07
C THR A 46 -9.69 21.69 -5.39
N GLY A 47 -8.78 21.00 -6.10
CA GLY A 47 -9.08 20.43 -7.41
C GLY A 47 -10.11 19.30 -7.35
N MET A 48 -9.94 18.34 -6.44
CA MET A 48 -10.84 17.19 -6.36
C MET A 48 -12.21 17.58 -5.78
N SER A 49 -12.25 18.36 -4.71
CA SER A 49 -13.54 18.80 -4.15
C SER A 49 -14.29 19.72 -5.12
N GLY A 50 -13.58 20.60 -5.84
CA GLY A 50 -14.19 21.41 -6.90
C GLY A 50 -14.80 20.56 -8.01
N PHE A 51 -14.03 19.63 -8.57
CA PHE A 51 -14.50 18.75 -9.65
C PHE A 51 -15.70 17.89 -9.23
N PHE A 52 -15.56 17.12 -8.15
CA PHE A 52 -16.64 16.23 -7.69
C PHE A 52 -17.82 17.01 -7.10
N GLY A 53 -17.59 18.22 -6.59
CA GLY A 53 -18.63 19.14 -6.16
C GLY A 53 -19.50 19.61 -7.32
N VAL A 54 -18.90 20.04 -8.44
CA VAL A 54 -19.63 20.42 -9.66
C VAL A 54 -20.41 19.23 -10.22
N VAL A 55 -19.81 18.04 -10.26
CA VAL A 55 -20.52 16.82 -10.68
C VAL A 55 -21.70 16.53 -9.75
N GLY A 56 -21.51 16.66 -8.44
CA GLY A 56 -22.58 16.48 -7.44
C GLY A 56 -23.71 17.50 -7.59
N LEU A 57 -23.40 18.76 -7.89
CA LEU A 57 -24.39 19.80 -8.16
C LEU A 57 -25.17 19.52 -9.44
N ALA A 58 -24.47 19.22 -10.54
CA ALA A 58 -25.09 18.99 -11.84
C ALA A 58 -26.01 17.75 -11.82
N VAL A 59 -25.50 16.63 -11.32
CA VAL A 59 -26.27 15.37 -11.23
C VAL A 59 -27.32 15.47 -10.12
N GLY A 60 -27.03 16.16 -9.01
CA GLY A 60 -28.00 16.40 -7.94
C GLY A 60 -29.18 17.26 -8.38
N ALA A 61 -28.94 18.31 -9.19
CA ALA A 61 -30.00 19.11 -9.80
C ALA A 61 -30.85 18.28 -10.77
N TRP A 62 -30.21 17.44 -11.59
CA TRP A 62 -30.91 16.48 -12.44
C TRP A 62 -31.77 15.50 -11.61
N HIS A 63 -31.24 14.93 -10.53
CA HIS A 63 -31.98 14.02 -9.66
C HIS A 63 -33.19 14.69 -8.97
N MET A 64 -33.15 16.00 -8.73
CA MET A 64 -34.24 16.73 -8.06
C MET A 64 -35.32 17.17 -9.04
N TRP A 65 -34.91 17.77 -10.17
CA TRP A 65 -35.80 18.48 -11.09
C TRP A 65 -35.93 17.84 -12.46
N GLY A 66 -35.08 16.86 -12.78
CA GLY A 66 -35.16 16.10 -14.02
C GLY A 66 -36.39 15.19 -14.09
N LYS A 67 -36.77 14.86 -15.32
CA LYS A 67 -37.73 13.79 -15.61
C LYS A 67 -36.97 12.47 -15.59
N HIS A 68 -37.42 11.53 -14.77
CA HIS A 68 -36.79 10.23 -14.60
C HIS A 68 -37.66 9.20 -15.33
N GLU A 69 -37.10 8.58 -16.35
CA GLU A 69 -37.70 7.44 -17.02
C GLU A 69 -36.85 6.21 -16.72
N GLU A 70 -37.50 5.10 -16.35
CA GLU A 70 -36.79 3.86 -16.05
C GLU A 70 -36.04 3.38 -17.31
N GLY A 71 -34.72 3.46 -17.26
CA GLY A 71 -33.86 3.16 -18.39
C GLY A 71 -32.40 3.13 -17.98
N ASN A 72 -31.53 2.80 -18.95
CA ASN A 72 -30.10 2.65 -18.71
C ASN A 72 -29.45 3.94 -18.16
N LEU A 73 -29.82 5.10 -18.71
CA LEU A 73 -29.24 6.38 -18.31
C LEU A 73 -29.59 6.74 -16.86
N ASP A 74 -30.86 6.56 -16.47
CA ASP A 74 -31.30 6.77 -15.09
C ASP A 74 -30.60 5.81 -14.11
N TYR A 75 -30.45 4.55 -14.50
CA TYR A 75 -29.72 3.57 -13.71
C TYR A 75 -28.27 3.98 -13.48
N TYR A 76 -27.53 4.41 -14.51
CA TYR A 76 -26.14 4.83 -14.33
C TYR A 76 -26.04 6.10 -13.47
N LEU A 77 -26.92 7.08 -13.66
CA LEU A 77 -26.95 8.30 -12.84
C LEU A 77 -27.28 8.02 -11.38
N SER A 78 -28.16 7.06 -11.10
CA SER A 78 -28.46 6.62 -9.72
C SER A 78 -27.23 6.13 -8.95
N SER A 79 -26.19 5.63 -9.64
CA SER A 79 -24.94 5.20 -9.02
C SER A 79 -24.03 6.36 -8.60
N VAL A 80 -24.17 7.53 -9.24
CA VAL A 80 -23.35 8.72 -8.96
C VAL A 80 -23.57 9.20 -7.53
N GLY A 81 -24.81 9.16 -7.04
CA GLY A 81 -25.16 9.55 -5.67
C GLY A 81 -24.32 8.78 -4.64
N GLY A 82 -24.37 7.45 -4.69
CA GLY A 82 -23.58 6.62 -3.78
C GLY A 82 -22.08 6.69 -4.03
N ALA A 83 -21.62 6.89 -5.27
CA ALA A 83 -20.21 7.04 -5.57
C ALA A 83 -19.64 8.34 -4.96
N ILE A 84 -20.33 9.46 -5.12
CA ILE A 84 -19.96 10.73 -4.48
C ILE A 84 -20.04 10.61 -2.96
N PHE A 85 -21.01 9.89 -2.42
CA PHE A 85 -21.10 9.65 -0.97
C PHE A 85 -19.88 8.90 -0.41
N ILE A 86 -19.44 7.83 -1.09
CA ILE A 86 -18.21 7.12 -0.71
C ILE A 86 -16.99 8.03 -0.84
N LEU A 87 -16.87 8.75 -1.97
CA LEU A 87 -15.74 9.66 -2.21
C LEU A 87 -15.69 10.75 -1.15
N PHE A 88 -16.83 11.33 -0.78
CA PHE A 88 -16.93 12.36 0.25
C PHE A 88 -16.37 11.86 1.59
N ILE A 89 -16.78 10.66 2.03
CA ILE A 89 -16.25 10.06 3.27
C ILE A 89 -14.75 9.72 3.12
N ALA A 90 -14.34 9.14 2.00
CA ALA A 90 -12.93 8.84 1.73
C ALA A 90 -12.05 10.10 1.73
N MET A 91 -12.56 11.23 1.21
CA MET A 91 -11.92 12.53 1.21
C MET A 91 -11.76 13.09 2.62
N ILE A 92 -12.85 13.08 3.41
CA ILE A 92 -12.81 13.50 4.80
C ILE A 92 -11.77 12.68 5.59
N VAL A 93 -11.77 11.36 5.40
CA VAL A 93 -10.82 10.48 6.06
C VAL A 93 -9.37 10.78 5.63
N THR A 94 -9.13 10.95 4.33
CA THR A 94 -7.77 11.09 3.77
C THR A 94 -7.15 12.47 4.01
N TRP A 95 -7.97 13.51 4.05
CA TRP A 95 -7.52 14.90 4.19
C TRP A 95 -7.55 15.40 5.64
N PHE A 96 -8.50 14.93 6.45
CA PHE A 96 -8.69 15.46 7.80
C PHE A 96 -8.50 14.39 8.88
N VAL A 97 -9.27 13.30 8.86
CA VAL A 97 -9.27 12.32 9.97
C VAL A 97 -7.91 11.63 10.13
N ALA A 98 -7.32 11.12 9.05
CA ALA A 98 -6.03 10.44 9.12
C ALA A 98 -4.89 11.38 9.55
N PRO A 99 -4.75 12.60 8.99
CA PRO A 99 -3.80 13.59 9.52
C PRO A 99 -4.07 13.98 10.98
N TRP A 100 -5.33 14.11 11.38
CA TRP A 100 -5.69 14.45 12.76
C TRP A 100 -5.29 13.34 13.75
N ILE A 101 -5.57 12.08 13.42
CA ILE A 101 -5.08 10.91 14.17
C ILE A 101 -3.54 10.91 14.22
N ALA A 102 -2.87 11.28 13.13
CA ALA A 102 -1.43 11.38 13.10
C ALA A 102 -0.90 12.52 14.01
N VAL A 103 -1.59 13.65 14.10
CA VAL A 103 -1.24 14.76 15.02
C VAL A 103 -1.42 14.33 16.47
N ILE A 104 -2.58 13.76 16.83
CA ILE A 104 -2.83 13.23 18.19
C ILE A 104 -1.80 12.18 18.55
N SER A 105 -1.54 11.25 17.64
CA SER A 105 -0.54 10.21 17.87
C SER A 105 0.88 10.77 17.99
N LYS A 106 1.18 11.95 17.45
CA LYS A 106 2.47 12.63 17.62
C LYS A 106 2.54 13.41 18.92
N SER A 107 1.43 14.02 19.35
CA SER A 107 1.37 14.74 20.62
C SER A 107 1.46 13.80 21.83
N MET A 108 1.04 12.55 21.68
CA MET A 108 1.26 11.49 22.67
C MET A 108 2.73 11.06 22.81
N GLY A 109 3.63 11.58 21.97
CA GLY A 109 5.04 11.20 21.94
C GLY A 109 5.31 9.92 21.11
N PRO A 110 6.59 9.63 20.84
CA PRO A 110 6.97 8.38 20.21
C PRO A 110 6.75 7.20 21.16
N VAL A 111 6.20 6.11 20.63
CA VAL A 111 5.92 4.89 21.40
C VAL A 111 7.05 3.87 21.24
N MET A 112 7.79 3.93 20.13
CA MET A 112 8.90 3.01 19.84
C MET A 112 10.00 3.74 19.06
N GLY A 113 11.08 4.13 19.75
CA GLY A 113 12.17 4.89 19.16
C GLY A 113 11.68 6.20 18.54
N ALA A 114 11.73 6.32 17.20
CA ALA A 114 11.25 7.50 16.47
C ALA A 114 9.84 7.33 15.84
N LYS A 115 9.08 6.30 16.23
CA LYS A 115 7.77 5.96 15.63
C LYS A 115 6.58 6.32 16.53
N TYR A 116 5.47 6.64 15.89
CA TYR A 116 4.23 7.07 16.53
C TYR A 116 3.14 5.99 16.48
N LEU A 117 2.22 6.00 17.44
CA LEU A 117 1.13 5.02 17.58
C LEU A 117 0.36 4.71 16.27
N HIS A 118 -0.02 5.72 15.50
CA HIS A 118 -0.74 5.54 14.24
C HIS A 118 0.07 4.75 13.19
N GLN A 119 1.40 4.87 13.22
CA GLN A 119 2.30 4.13 12.33
C GLN A 119 2.42 2.68 12.76
N VAL A 120 2.53 2.45 14.07
CA VAL A 120 2.60 1.12 14.68
C VAL A 120 1.33 0.32 14.40
N LEU A 121 0.17 0.92 14.69
CA LEU A 121 -1.14 0.29 14.50
C LEU A 121 -1.57 0.21 13.02
N GLY A 122 -0.82 0.82 12.10
CA GLY A 122 -1.17 0.83 10.69
C GLY A 122 -2.47 1.60 10.38
N LEU A 123 -2.79 2.63 11.18
CA LEU A 123 -3.98 3.49 11.03
C LEU A 123 -3.83 4.45 9.84
N ASN A 124 -3.64 3.89 8.65
CA ASN A 124 -3.58 4.63 7.41
C ASN A 124 -4.98 4.92 6.87
N TYR A 125 -5.05 5.73 5.80
CA TYR A 125 -6.32 6.10 5.16
C TYR A 125 -7.15 4.89 4.68
N VAL A 126 -6.51 3.76 4.38
CA VAL A 126 -7.20 2.51 3.99
C VAL A 126 -8.00 1.96 5.17
N VAL A 127 -7.34 1.72 6.31
CA VAL A 127 -7.99 1.14 7.50
C VAL A 127 -9.05 2.09 8.02
N LEU A 128 -8.72 3.38 8.10
CA LEU A 128 -9.65 4.41 8.55
C LEU A 128 -10.84 4.56 7.59
N GLY A 129 -10.65 4.37 6.29
CA GLY A 129 -11.73 4.37 5.30
C GLY A 129 -12.72 3.22 5.51
N ILE A 130 -12.22 2.00 5.74
CA ILE A 130 -13.06 0.84 6.07
C ILE A 130 -13.84 1.10 7.36
N VAL A 131 -13.16 1.57 8.41
CA VAL A 131 -13.78 1.88 9.71
C VAL A 131 -14.84 2.97 9.56
N ALA A 132 -14.57 4.04 8.82
CA ALA A 132 -15.53 5.10 8.54
C ALA A 132 -16.76 4.55 7.79
N GLY A 133 -16.56 3.66 6.81
CA GLY A 133 -17.64 2.97 6.13
C GLY A 133 -18.49 2.12 7.08
N ILE A 134 -17.85 1.33 7.95
CA ILE A 134 -18.52 0.50 8.98
C ILE A 134 -19.35 1.38 9.90
N ILE A 135 -18.77 2.45 10.43
CA ILE A 135 -19.49 3.40 11.30
C ILE A 135 -20.68 3.98 10.54
N THR A 136 -20.49 4.38 9.28
CA THR A 136 -21.55 4.96 8.45
C THR A 136 -22.76 4.04 8.35
N VAL A 137 -22.57 2.77 7.99
CA VAL A 137 -23.71 1.84 7.82
C VAL A 137 -24.34 1.42 9.14
N ASN A 138 -23.57 1.30 10.22
CA ASN A 138 -24.11 0.85 11.50
C ASN A 138 -24.81 1.97 12.28
N VAL A 139 -24.43 3.23 12.06
CA VAL A 139 -25.06 4.38 12.70
C VAL A 139 -26.20 4.94 11.84
N PHE A 140 -25.99 5.12 10.54
CA PHE A 140 -26.93 5.84 9.68
C PHE A 140 -27.71 4.94 8.71
N LYS A 141 -27.31 3.67 8.55
CA LYS A 141 -27.72 2.77 7.45
C LYS A 141 -27.33 3.34 6.08
N ILE A 142 -27.29 2.50 5.04
CA ILE A 142 -27.12 3.00 3.67
C ILE A 142 -28.46 3.57 3.21
N PRO A 143 -28.55 4.87 2.87
CA PRO A 143 -29.76 5.42 2.30
C PRO A 143 -30.05 4.81 0.92
N GLY A 144 -31.32 4.64 0.57
CA GLY A 144 -31.70 4.01 -0.71
C GLY A 144 -31.13 4.71 -1.95
N TRP A 145 -30.90 6.03 -1.90
CA TRP A 145 -30.28 6.80 -2.99
C TRP A 145 -28.78 6.51 -3.19
N ALA A 146 -28.11 5.91 -2.21
CA ALA A 146 -26.67 5.60 -2.25
C ALA A 146 -26.38 4.15 -2.61
N GLU A 147 -27.39 3.26 -2.59
CA GLU A 147 -27.18 1.80 -2.62
C GLU A 147 -26.43 1.33 -3.88
N ASN A 148 -26.82 1.82 -5.06
CA ASN A 148 -26.16 1.47 -6.31
C ASN A 148 -24.71 1.95 -6.37
N GLY A 149 -24.45 3.17 -5.90
CA GLY A 149 -23.09 3.71 -5.89
C GLY A 149 -22.19 3.00 -4.87
N VAL A 150 -22.74 2.55 -3.74
CA VAL A 150 -21.99 1.72 -2.77
C VAL A 150 -21.49 0.42 -3.41
N ARG A 151 -22.26 -0.18 -4.32
CA ARG A 151 -21.87 -1.39 -5.07
C ARG A 151 -20.72 -1.12 -6.06
N LEU A 152 -20.55 0.13 -6.52
CA LEU A 152 -19.49 0.56 -7.42
C LEU A 152 -18.09 0.49 -6.78
N SER A 153 -18.02 0.41 -5.44
CA SER A 153 -16.76 0.30 -4.70
C SER A 153 -15.83 -0.81 -5.21
N ARG A 154 -16.40 -1.93 -5.69
CA ARG A 154 -15.64 -3.04 -6.31
C ARG A 154 -14.86 -2.62 -7.56
N LEU A 155 -15.38 -1.69 -8.36
CA LEU A 155 -14.66 -1.18 -9.53
C LEU A 155 -13.40 -0.44 -9.08
N GLY A 156 -13.49 0.39 -8.04
CA GLY A 156 -12.34 1.07 -7.46
C GLY A 156 -11.22 0.09 -7.07
N LEU A 157 -11.58 -1.00 -6.39
CA LEU A 157 -10.60 -2.02 -6.00
C LEU A 157 -9.97 -2.71 -7.21
N LYS A 158 -10.78 -3.13 -8.19
CA LYS A 158 -10.28 -3.80 -9.41
C LYS A 158 -9.33 -2.89 -10.19
N THR A 159 -9.70 -1.63 -10.39
CA THR A 159 -8.87 -0.64 -11.08
C THR A 159 -7.61 -0.30 -10.29
N GLY A 160 -7.71 -0.18 -8.97
CA GLY A 160 -6.55 0.04 -8.10
C GLY A 160 -5.54 -1.10 -8.21
N VAL A 161 -6.01 -2.35 -8.27
CA VAL A 161 -5.17 -3.53 -8.50
C VAL A 161 -4.52 -3.47 -9.88
N ILE A 162 -5.24 -3.17 -10.96
CA ILE A 162 -4.64 -3.01 -12.30
C ILE A 162 -3.47 -2.00 -12.27
N LEU A 163 -3.69 -0.84 -11.65
CA LEU A 163 -2.68 0.20 -11.57
C LEU A 163 -1.49 -0.17 -10.66
N LEU A 164 -1.63 -1.07 -9.69
CA LEU A 164 -0.48 -1.57 -8.91
C LEU A 164 0.60 -2.17 -9.82
N GLY A 165 0.24 -2.75 -10.97
CA GLY A 165 1.22 -3.28 -11.94
C GLY A 165 2.21 -2.22 -12.43
N THR A 166 1.81 -0.93 -12.45
CA THR A 166 2.70 0.18 -12.85
C THR A 166 3.82 0.48 -11.88
N LEU A 167 3.72 -0.02 -10.63
CA LEU A 167 4.67 0.31 -9.57
C LEU A 167 5.88 -0.63 -9.52
N TYR A 168 5.88 -1.68 -10.33
CA TYR A 168 6.85 -2.76 -10.30
C TYR A 168 7.39 -3.04 -11.71
N SER A 169 8.60 -3.59 -11.83
CA SER A 169 9.21 -3.95 -13.12
C SER A 169 9.99 -5.28 -13.06
N LEU A 170 10.27 -5.87 -14.24
CA LEU A 170 11.15 -7.04 -14.36
C LEU A 170 12.59 -6.74 -13.96
N ALA A 171 13.06 -5.52 -14.17
CA ALA A 171 14.39 -5.09 -13.74
C ALA A 171 14.49 -5.08 -12.21
N GLU A 172 13.45 -4.59 -11.50
CA GLU A 172 13.36 -4.74 -10.04
C GLU A 172 13.46 -6.22 -9.67
N LEU A 173 12.70 -7.12 -10.32
CA LEU A 173 12.76 -8.57 -10.07
C LEU A 173 14.14 -9.19 -10.34
N ALA A 174 14.87 -8.75 -11.37
CA ALA A 174 16.20 -9.25 -11.69
C ALA A 174 17.23 -8.87 -10.61
N HIS A 175 17.06 -7.73 -9.95
CA HIS A 175 17.85 -7.33 -8.79
C HIS A 175 17.48 -8.09 -7.51
N LEU A 176 16.29 -8.67 -7.42
CA LEU A 176 15.86 -9.53 -6.31
C LEU A 176 16.56 -10.89 -6.50
N GLY A 177 17.76 -11.06 -5.94
CA GLY A 177 18.60 -12.25 -6.14
C GLY A 177 17.82 -13.58 -6.05
N LYS A 178 18.23 -14.58 -6.85
CA LYS A 178 17.54 -15.89 -7.03
C LYS A 178 17.08 -16.54 -5.72
N LEU A 179 17.89 -16.42 -4.66
CA LEU A 179 17.58 -16.93 -3.33
C LEU A 179 16.28 -16.32 -2.76
N SER A 180 16.09 -15.01 -2.89
CA SER A 180 14.90 -14.31 -2.38
C SER A 180 13.61 -14.79 -3.06
N VAL A 181 13.64 -15.04 -4.38
CA VAL A 181 12.48 -15.51 -5.15
C VAL A 181 12.08 -16.91 -4.73
N VAL A 182 13.05 -17.82 -4.59
CA VAL A 182 12.79 -19.21 -4.19
C VAL A 182 12.26 -19.27 -2.76
N MET A 183 12.90 -18.58 -1.82
CA MET A 183 12.47 -18.55 -0.41
C MET A 183 11.08 -17.95 -0.26
N ILE A 184 10.84 -16.77 -0.85
CA ILE A 184 9.52 -16.13 -0.79
C ILE A 184 8.47 -16.99 -1.47
N GLY A 185 8.77 -17.60 -2.62
CA GLY A 185 7.86 -18.53 -3.29
C GLY A 185 7.44 -19.68 -2.38
N PHE A 186 8.40 -20.32 -1.70
CA PHE A 186 8.13 -21.36 -0.71
C PHE A 186 7.20 -20.87 0.41
N PHE A 187 7.49 -19.72 1.03
CA PHE A 187 6.67 -19.19 2.12
C PHE A 187 5.29 -18.70 1.67
N VAL A 188 5.19 -18.10 0.48
CA VAL A 188 3.92 -17.65 -0.10
C VAL A 188 3.03 -18.86 -0.37
N LEU A 189 3.52 -19.84 -1.14
CA LEU A 189 2.76 -21.03 -1.50
C LEU A 189 2.43 -21.88 -0.27
N GLY A 190 3.39 -22.05 0.64
CA GLY A 190 3.20 -22.77 1.90
C GLY A 190 2.14 -22.11 2.78
N SER A 191 2.17 -20.78 2.94
CA SER A 191 1.17 -20.06 3.73
C SER A 191 -0.22 -20.14 3.09
N VAL A 192 -0.31 -19.98 1.76
CA VAL A 192 -1.57 -20.10 1.03
C VAL A 192 -2.16 -21.51 1.22
N GLY A 193 -1.36 -22.55 0.97
CA GLY A 193 -1.76 -23.93 1.14
C GLY A 193 -2.20 -24.25 2.58
N LEU A 194 -1.44 -23.77 3.58
CA LEU A 194 -1.73 -24.01 4.99
C LEU A 194 -3.03 -23.33 5.44
N VAL A 195 -3.29 -22.08 5.03
CA VAL A 195 -4.57 -21.43 5.32
C VAL A 195 -5.73 -22.19 4.70
N LEU A 196 -5.61 -22.65 3.45
CA LEU A 196 -6.69 -23.38 2.79
C LEU A 196 -6.93 -24.77 3.41
N PHE A 197 -5.86 -25.43 3.85
CA PHE A 197 -5.93 -26.68 4.59
C PHE A 197 -6.64 -26.49 5.94
N LEU A 198 -6.16 -25.55 6.76
CA LEU A 198 -6.76 -25.24 8.06
C LEU A 198 -8.19 -24.71 7.91
N GLY A 199 -8.44 -23.91 6.87
CA GLY A 199 -9.76 -23.39 6.55
C GLY A 199 -10.77 -24.50 6.25
N ARG A 200 -10.37 -25.50 5.46
CA ARG A 200 -11.20 -26.70 5.22
C ARG A 200 -11.47 -27.44 6.54
N ARG A 201 -10.45 -27.63 7.38
CA ARG A 201 -10.57 -28.36 8.66
C ARG A 201 -11.47 -27.63 9.67
N ARG A 202 -11.41 -26.30 9.69
CA ARG A 202 -12.20 -25.42 10.56
C ARG A 202 -13.55 -25.01 9.94
N LYS A 203 -13.88 -25.53 8.75
CA LYS A 203 -15.15 -25.28 8.04
C LYS A 203 -15.47 -23.79 7.81
N ILE A 204 -14.45 -22.96 7.56
CA ILE A 204 -14.71 -21.58 7.13
C ILE A 204 -15.17 -21.55 5.66
N PRO A 205 -15.94 -20.53 5.23
CA PRO A 205 -16.31 -20.37 3.82
C PRO A 205 -15.09 -20.38 2.89
N ASN A 206 -15.23 -20.98 1.70
CA ASN A 206 -14.14 -21.02 0.71
C ASN A 206 -13.68 -19.62 0.31
N SER A 207 -14.61 -18.68 0.22
CA SER A 207 -14.35 -17.27 -0.06
C SER A 207 -13.45 -16.65 1.00
N MET A 208 -13.76 -16.88 2.28
CA MET A 208 -12.96 -16.45 3.43
C MET A 208 -11.58 -17.11 3.45
N GLY A 209 -11.50 -18.42 3.20
CA GLY A 209 -10.22 -19.13 3.06
C GLY A 209 -9.37 -18.54 1.92
N GLY A 210 -10.00 -18.19 0.80
CA GLY A 210 -9.35 -17.56 -0.34
C GLY A 210 -8.72 -16.20 0.01
N VAL A 211 -9.48 -15.28 0.59
CA VAL A 211 -8.94 -13.95 0.95
C VAL A 211 -7.93 -14.00 2.09
N LEU A 212 -8.14 -14.88 3.09
CA LEU A 212 -7.20 -15.08 4.18
C LEU A 212 -5.89 -15.70 3.69
N SER A 213 -5.96 -16.69 2.78
CA SER A 213 -4.77 -17.34 2.23
C SER A 213 -3.93 -16.38 1.40
N ALA A 214 -4.56 -15.59 0.52
CA ALA A 214 -3.87 -14.53 -0.21
C ALA A 214 -3.21 -13.51 0.73
N GLY A 215 -3.94 -13.06 1.76
CA GLY A 215 -3.45 -12.09 2.73
C GLY A 215 -2.27 -12.58 3.56
N MET A 216 -2.35 -13.81 4.08
CA MET A 216 -1.29 -14.44 4.89
C MET A 216 -0.07 -14.88 4.05
N GLY A 217 -0.29 -15.19 2.77
CA GLY A 217 0.79 -15.58 1.86
C GLY A 217 1.58 -14.40 1.31
N VAL A 218 0.87 -13.43 0.74
CA VAL A 218 1.45 -12.35 -0.08
C VAL A 218 1.59 -11.07 0.77
N CYS A 219 1.00 -9.94 0.38
CA CYS A 219 1.26 -8.62 0.97
C CYS A 219 0.14 -8.11 1.89
N GLY A 220 -0.51 -9.03 2.59
CA GLY A 220 -1.50 -8.66 3.60
C GLY A 220 -2.75 -8.04 2.96
N VAL A 221 -2.98 -6.77 3.27
CA VAL A 221 -4.18 -6.01 2.87
C VAL A 221 -4.38 -5.99 1.35
N SER A 222 -3.35 -5.64 0.57
CA SER A 222 -3.49 -5.53 -0.89
C SER A 222 -3.80 -6.88 -1.54
N ALA A 223 -3.25 -7.97 -1.00
CA ALA A 223 -3.50 -9.32 -1.50
C ALA A 223 -4.92 -9.81 -1.18
N THR A 224 -5.39 -9.56 0.05
CA THR A 224 -6.78 -9.80 0.45
C THR A 224 -7.75 -9.09 -0.49
N VAL A 225 -7.48 -7.81 -0.77
CA VAL A 225 -8.32 -6.99 -1.65
C VAL A 225 -8.29 -7.47 -3.10
N ALA A 226 -7.12 -7.86 -3.62
CA ALA A 226 -6.99 -8.38 -4.97
C ALA A 226 -7.62 -9.76 -5.17
N ALA A 227 -7.57 -10.62 -4.15
CA ALA A 227 -8.19 -11.96 -4.19
C ALA A 227 -9.71 -11.90 -3.98
N ALA A 228 -10.23 -10.91 -3.24
CA ALA A 228 -11.64 -10.78 -2.92
C ALA A 228 -12.62 -10.95 -4.12
N PRO A 229 -12.43 -10.27 -5.26
CA PRO A 229 -13.34 -10.43 -6.40
C PRO A 229 -13.28 -11.82 -7.04
N VAL A 230 -12.15 -12.53 -6.98
CA VAL A 230 -11.99 -13.83 -7.68
C VAL A 230 -12.53 -15.00 -6.87
N VAL A 231 -12.52 -14.86 -5.54
CA VAL A 231 -13.12 -15.84 -4.61
C VAL A 231 -14.48 -15.39 -4.09
N GLN A 232 -15.06 -14.34 -4.71
CA GLN A 232 -16.38 -13.78 -4.37
C GLN A 232 -16.56 -13.48 -2.87
N ALA A 233 -15.53 -12.92 -2.24
CA ALA A 233 -15.52 -12.67 -0.80
C ALA A 233 -16.54 -11.63 -0.37
N LYS A 234 -17.16 -11.91 0.78
CA LYS A 234 -18.07 -10.96 1.44
C LYS A 234 -17.25 -9.81 2.04
N PRO A 235 -17.79 -8.57 2.09
CA PRO A 235 -17.10 -7.44 2.70
C PRO A 235 -16.63 -7.70 4.13
N THR A 236 -17.41 -8.44 4.91
CA THR A 236 -17.04 -8.84 6.27
C THR A 236 -15.82 -9.74 6.27
N GLU A 237 -15.73 -10.70 5.36
CA GLU A 237 -14.60 -11.61 5.25
C GLU A 237 -13.30 -10.85 4.94
N ILE A 238 -13.36 -9.87 4.04
CA ILE A 238 -12.24 -8.98 3.71
C ILE A 238 -11.77 -8.21 4.95
N ALA A 239 -12.69 -7.60 5.70
CA ALA A 239 -12.35 -6.82 6.89
C ALA A 239 -11.77 -7.67 8.01
N TYR A 240 -12.32 -8.86 8.27
CA TYR A 240 -11.73 -9.80 9.24
C TYR A 240 -10.33 -10.21 8.86
N THR A 241 -10.12 -10.55 7.60
CA THR A 241 -8.80 -10.90 7.11
C THR A 241 -7.82 -9.73 7.29
N ILE A 242 -8.20 -8.50 6.92
CA ILE A 242 -7.37 -7.31 7.12
C ILE A 242 -7.06 -7.12 8.61
N GLY A 243 -8.07 -7.20 9.48
CA GLY A 243 -7.91 -7.07 10.92
C GLY A 243 -6.94 -8.10 11.51
N THR A 244 -7.10 -9.38 11.16
CA THR A 244 -6.20 -10.47 11.54
C THR A 244 -4.76 -10.17 11.13
N ILE A 245 -4.55 -9.75 9.88
CA ILE A 245 -3.21 -9.46 9.33
C ILE A 245 -2.56 -8.28 10.06
N LEU A 246 -3.32 -7.22 10.34
CA LEU A 246 -2.81 -6.04 11.02
C LEU A 246 -2.47 -6.34 12.48
N ILE A 247 -3.35 -7.04 13.21
CA ILE A 247 -3.09 -7.45 14.60
C ILE A 247 -1.84 -8.32 14.67
N TRP A 248 -1.76 -9.33 13.80
CA TRP A 248 -0.57 -10.19 13.70
C TRP A 248 0.69 -9.38 13.40
N GLY A 249 0.63 -8.50 12.39
CA GLY A 249 1.78 -7.70 11.97
C GLY A 249 2.20 -6.64 13.00
N VAL A 250 1.28 -6.10 13.80
CA VAL A 250 1.61 -5.27 14.97
C VAL A 250 2.44 -6.12 15.94
N GLY A 251 1.95 -7.31 16.31
CA GLY A 251 2.68 -8.22 17.20
C GLY A 251 4.10 -8.52 16.69
N CYS A 252 4.24 -8.90 15.42
CA CYS A 252 5.55 -9.15 14.82
C CYS A 252 6.46 -7.91 14.79
N MET A 253 5.91 -6.72 14.55
CA MET A 253 6.69 -5.48 14.51
C MET A 253 7.40 -5.19 15.84
N PHE A 254 6.78 -5.54 16.98
CA PHE A 254 7.40 -5.44 18.30
C PHE A 254 8.32 -6.62 18.60
N LEU A 255 7.87 -7.83 18.28
CA LEU A 255 8.53 -9.05 18.72
C LEU A 255 9.79 -9.35 17.89
N PHE A 256 9.77 -9.08 16.58
CA PHE A 256 10.87 -9.43 15.69
C PHE A 256 12.18 -8.73 16.09
N PRO A 257 12.25 -7.39 16.28
CA PRO A 257 13.49 -6.73 16.68
C PRO A 257 14.10 -7.30 17.95
N VAL A 258 13.27 -7.58 18.96
CA VAL A 258 13.72 -8.17 20.23
C VAL A 258 14.34 -9.55 20.01
N ILE A 259 13.64 -10.43 19.28
CA ILE A 259 14.16 -11.76 18.94
C ILE A 259 15.44 -11.65 18.10
N GLY A 260 15.48 -10.72 17.14
CA GLY A 260 16.63 -10.49 16.29
C GLY A 260 17.88 -10.15 17.09
N HIS A 261 17.76 -9.27 18.09
CA HIS A 261 18.88 -8.88 18.94
C HIS A 261 19.30 -10.03 19.86
N VAL A 262 18.34 -10.77 20.43
CA VAL A 262 18.64 -11.95 21.27
C VAL A 262 19.41 -13.02 20.48
N LEU A 263 19.10 -13.17 19.20
CA LEU A 263 19.78 -14.11 18.30
C LEU A 263 21.01 -13.52 17.60
N ASN A 264 21.37 -12.26 17.88
CA ASN A 264 22.46 -11.54 17.22
C ASN A 264 22.40 -11.60 15.68
N LEU A 265 21.21 -11.42 15.09
CA LEU A 265 21.04 -11.47 13.64
C LEU A 265 21.77 -10.31 12.93
N GLY A 266 22.37 -10.60 11.79
CA GLY A 266 22.88 -9.56 10.89
C GLY A 266 21.79 -8.66 10.31
N HIS A 267 22.20 -7.52 9.74
CA HIS A 267 21.29 -6.61 9.06
C HIS A 267 20.57 -7.28 7.88
N ILE A 268 21.27 -8.14 7.13
CA ILE A 268 20.72 -8.87 5.99
C ILE A 268 19.74 -9.94 6.46
N GLN A 269 20.13 -10.75 7.44
CA GLN A 269 19.30 -11.82 7.99
C GLN A 269 18.01 -11.27 8.60
N PHE A 270 18.12 -10.24 9.44
CA PHE A 270 16.93 -9.59 10.00
C PHE A 270 16.05 -8.98 8.91
N GLY A 271 16.65 -8.30 7.93
CA GLY A 271 15.91 -7.71 6.83
C GLY A 271 15.11 -8.75 6.06
N ALA A 272 15.75 -9.86 5.67
CA ALA A 272 15.11 -10.99 5.00
C ALA A 272 13.97 -11.57 5.86
N TRP A 273 14.15 -11.64 7.18
CA TRP A 273 13.17 -12.23 8.09
C TRP A 273 11.96 -11.34 8.28
N ALA A 274 12.17 -10.05 8.55
CA ALA A 274 11.12 -9.06 8.63
C ALA A 274 10.33 -8.98 7.31
N GLY A 275 11.03 -8.96 6.17
CA GLY A 275 10.41 -8.93 4.84
C GLY A 275 9.60 -10.18 4.49
N THR A 276 9.98 -11.35 5.03
CA THR A 276 9.25 -12.61 4.82
C THR A 276 8.07 -12.77 5.78
N GLY A 277 8.30 -12.55 7.07
CA GLY A 277 7.36 -12.85 8.16
C GLY A 277 6.31 -11.78 8.41
N ILE A 278 6.62 -10.50 8.21
CA ILE A 278 5.68 -9.39 8.44
C ILE A 278 4.87 -9.11 7.18
N LEU A 279 3.54 -9.17 7.30
CA LEU A 279 2.61 -9.22 6.17
C LEU A 279 2.18 -7.84 5.65
N ASN A 280 2.56 -6.77 6.33
CA ASN A 280 2.25 -5.39 5.93
C ASN A 280 3.56 -4.62 5.72
N SER A 281 3.72 -4.01 4.54
CA SER A 281 4.93 -3.27 4.18
C SER A 281 5.29 -2.13 5.14
N ALA A 282 4.32 -1.42 5.70
CA ALA A 282 4.59 -0.36 6.67
C ALA A 282 5.17 -0.91 7.98
N GLN A 283 4.65 -2.05 8.43
CA GLN A 283 5.12 -2.75 9.63
C GLN A 283 6.48 -3.42 9.40
N VAL A 284 6.73 -3.95 8.19
CA VAL A 284 8.06 -4.44 7.75
C VAL A 284 9.09 -3.33 7.88
N ALA A 285 8.82 -2.17 7.27
CA ALA A 285 9.72 -1.03 7.33
C ALA A 285 9.89 -0.50 8.76
N GLY A 286 8.81 -0.54 9.55
CA GLY A 286 8.83 -0.21 10.97
C GLY A 286 9.79 -1.09 11.77
N ALA A 287 9.66 -2.41 11.63
CA ALA A 287 10.52 -3.39 12.31
C ALA A 287 11.98 -3.27 11.86
N ALA A 288 12.23 -3.12 10.55
CA ALA A 288 13.58 -2.96 10.01
C ALA A 288 14.30 -1.72 10.56
N LEU A 289 13.59 -0.59 10.65
CA LEU A 289 14.14 0.65 11.21
C LEU A 289 14.28 0.59 12.74
N ALA A 290 13.45 -0.20 13.42
CA ALA A 290 13.61 -0.43 14.85
C ALA A 290 14.85 -1.29 15.16
N TYR A 291 15.15 -2.25 14.28
CA TYR A 291 16.32 -3.12 14.41
C TYR A 291 17.65 -2.42 14.08
N GLN A 292 17.64 -1.54 13.06
CA GLN A 292 18.78 -0.73 12.68
C GLN A 292 18.40 0.77 12.69
N PRO A 293 18.42 1.44 13.86
CA PRO A 293 18.02 2.85 13.98
C PRO A 293 18.94 3.82 13.23
N ASP A 294 20.23 3.49 13.17
CA ASP A 294 21.29 4.33 12.62
C ASP A 294 21.64 4.05 11.15
N GLY A 295 20.93 3.12 10.51
CA GLY A 295 21.22 2.67 9.15
C GLY A 295 19.97 2.25 8.39
N ILE A 296 20.16 1.71 7.20
CA ILE A 296 19.08 1.37 6.26
C ILE A 296 19.30 0.05 5.52
N GLU A 297 20.38 -0.68 5.81
CA GLU A 297 20.72 -1.94 5.14
C GLU A 297 19.64 -2.97 5.41
N THR A 298 19.23 -3.08 6.68
CA THR A 298 18.10 -3.91 7.09
C THR A 298 16.81 -3.53 6.36
N LEU A 299 16.54 -2.23 6.21
CA LEU A 299 15.37 -1.74 5.49
C LEU A 299 15.43 -2.08 3.99
N LYS A 300 16.59 -1.96 3.35
CA LYS A 300 16.79 -2.31 1.93
C LYS A 300 16.45 -3.79 1.70
N VAL A 301 17.03 -4.69 2.52
CA VAL A 301 16.80 -6.13 2.38
C VAL A 301 15.35 -6.49 2.72
N ALA A 302 14.76 -5.90 3.76
CA ALA A 302 13.36 -6.14 4.10
C ALA A 302 12.40 -5.73 2.98
N GLU A 303 12.70 -4.62 2.30
CA GLU A 303 11.91 -4.16 1.17
C GLU A 303 12.08 -5.02 -0.08
N ILE A 304 13.28 -5.56 -0.33
CA ILE A 304 13.53 -6.56 -1.39
C ILE A 304 12.58 -7.75 -1.20
N PHE A 305 12.60 -8.40 -0.03
CA PHE A 305 11.74 -9.55 0.26
C PHE A 305 10.25 -9.21 0.22
N ASN A 306 9.87 -8.01 0.70
CA ASN A 306 8.50 -7.50 0.65
C ASN A 306 8.02 -7.31 -0.80
N ILE A 307 8.85 -6.76 -1.70
CA ILE A 307 8.51 -6.57 -3.12
C ILE A 307 8.43 -7.92 -3.84
N THR A 308 9.40 -8.81 -3.64
CA THR A 308 9.38 -10.17 -4.21
C THR A 308 8.05 -10.84 -3.93
N ARG A 309 7.55 -10.71 -2.70
CA ARG A 309 6.27 -11.26 -2.29
C ARG A 309 5.09 -10.63 -3.00
N VAL A 310 5.08 -9.32 -3.23
CA VAL A 310 4.03 -8.65 -4.02
C VAL A 310 4.02 -9.15 -5.46
N LEU A 311 5.17 -9.49 -6.04
CA LEU A 311 5.27 -10.01 -7.40
C LEU A 311 4.62 -11.39 -7.57
N PHE A 312 4.46 -12.17 -6.49
CA PHE A 312 3.66 -13.41 -6.53
C PHE A 312 2.15 -13.17 -6.59
N LEU A 313 1.68 -11.93 -6.38
CA LEU A 313 0.25 -11.63 -6.30
C LEU A 313 -0.56 -12.10 -7.53
N PRO A 314 -0.15 -11.83 -8.78
CA PRO A 314 -0.94 -12.25 -9.95
C PRO A 314 -1.05 -13.77 -10.04
N LEU A 315 0.03 -14.48 -9.74
CA LEU A 315 0.08 -15.95 -9.73
C LEU A 315 -0.90 -16.51 -8.70
N ILE A 316 -0.89 -15.98 -7.48
CA ILE A 316 -1.77 -16.43 -6.40
C ILE A 316 -3.23 -16.08 -6.69
N VAL A 317 -3.52 -14.88 -7.21
CA VAL A 317 -4.89 -14.49 -7.55
C VAL A 317 -5.45 -15.38 -8.67
N LEU A 318 -4.66 -15.65 -9.71
CA LEU A 318 -5.06 -16.57 -10.77
C LEU A 318 -5.30 -17.98 -10.23
N TRP A 319 -4.37 -18.49 -9.43
CA TRP A 319 -4.50 -19.81 -8.82
C TRP A 319 -5.75 -19.92 -7.92
N LEU A 320 -6.03 -18.89 -7.10
CA LEU A 320 -7.22 -18.84 -6.26
C LEU A 320 -8.51 -18.75 -7.06
N ALA A 321 -8.52 -18.05 -8.20
CA ALA A 321 -9.67 -18.01 -9.10
C ALA A 321 -10.01 -19.43 -9.59
N ILE A 322 -9.00 -20.18 -10.06
CA ILE A 322 -9.17 -21.56 -10.53
C ILE A 322 -9.61 -22.48 -9.40
N TRP A 323 -8.93 -22.38 -8.25
CA TRP A 323 -9.22 -23.18 -7.06
C TRP A 323 -10.65 -22.96 -6.56
N TYR A 324 -11.09 -21.71 -6.48
CA TYR A 324 -12.43 -21.35 -5.98
C TYR A 324 -13.52 -21.89 -6.90
N VAL A 325 -13.42 -21.66 -8.21
CA VAL A 325 -14.44 -22.14 -9.14
C VAL A 325 -14.51 -23.67 -9.15
N ARG A 326 -13.36 -24.35 -9.19
CA ARG A 326 -13.33 -25.83 -9.12
C ARG A 326 -14.06 -26.34 -7.89
N ARG A 327 -13.90 -25.70 -6.73
CA ARG A 327 -14.60 -26.11 -5.50
C ARG A 327 -16.10 -25.86 -5.56
N GLU A 328 -16.53 -24.67 -5.95
CA GLU A 328 -17.95 -24.30 -5.94
C GLU A 328 -18.75 -25.09 -6.98
N GLU A 329 -18.20 -25.29 -8.19
CA GLU A 329 -18.89 -26.05 -9.24
C GLU A 329 -18.85 -27.56 -8.99
N SER A 330 -17.77 -28.09 -8.40
CA SER A 330 -17.73 -29.50 -7.98
C SER A 330 -18.70 -29.78 -6.82
N ALA A 331 -18.88 -28.83 -5.90
CA ALA A 331 -19.89 -28.92 -4.84
C ALA A 331 -21.32 -28.90 -5.41
N ALA A 332 -21.52 -28.28 -6.57
CA ALA A 332 -22.80 -28.26 -7.29
C ALA A 332 -23.01 -29.49 -8.22
N GLY A 333 -22.12 -30.48 -8.20
CA GLY A 333 -22.25 -31.70 -9.02
C GLY A 333 -22.05 -31.50 -10.53
N MET A 334 -21.52 -30.35 -10.96
CA MET A 334 -21.29 -30.04 -12.37
C MET A 334 -19.90 -30.50 -12.84
N LYS A 335 -19.79 -31.07 -14.05
CA LYS A 335 -18.49 -31.36 -14.69
C LYS A 335 -17.78 -30.04 -15.03
N VAL A 336 -16.77 -29.69 -14.24
CA VAL A 336 -16.00 -28.46 -14.42
C VAL A 336 -15.05 -28.58 -15.62
N ASN A 337 -15.40 -27.93 -16.74
CA ASN A 337 -14.41 -27.70 -17.79
C ASN A 337 -13.54 -26.50 -17.38
N VAL A 338 -12.38 -26.82 -16.80
CA VAL A 338 -11.43 -25.83 -16.27
C VAL A 338 -11.00 -24.83 -17.33
N GLY A 339 -10.81 -25.26 -18.59
CA GLY A 339 -10.43 -24.36 -19.68
C GLY A 339 -11.50 -23.31 -19.97
N LYS A 340 -12.77 -23.74 -20.03
CA LYS A 340 -13.92 -22.84 -20.26
C LYS A 340 -14.13 -21.87 -19.10
N VAL A 341 -14.03 -22.35 -17.85
CA VAL A 341 -14.11 -21.54 -16.64
C VAL A 341 -12.98 -20.53 -16.54
N VAL A 342 -11.74 -20.94 -16.86
CA VAL A 342 -10.59 -20.05 -16.84
C VAL A 342 -10.77 -18.93 -17.85
N ILE A 343 -11.32 -19.21 -19.04
CA ILE A 343 -11.55 -18.20 -20.07
C ILE A 343 -12.75 -17.29 -19.72
N GLU A 344 -13.88 -17.87 -19.31
CA GLU A 344 -15.12 -17.12 -19.04
C GLU A 344 -15.10 -16.35 -17.71
N LYS A 345 -14.40 -16.89 -16.70
CA LYS A 345 -14.31 -16.29 -15.35
C LYS A 345 -12.92 -15.73 -15.06
N PHE A 346 -12.05 -15.60 -16.07
CA PHE A 346 -10.74 -15.00 -15.87
C PHE A 346 -10.94 -13.59 -15.29
N PRO A 347 -10.27 -13.25 -14.18
CA PRO A 347 -10.32 -11.90 -13.67
C PRO A 347 -9.62 -10.97 -14.67
N LEU A 348 -10.38 -10.27 -15.51
CA LEU A 348 -9.87 -9.33 -16.53
C LEU A 348 -8.88 -8.30 -15.94
N PHE A 349 -9.08 -7.96 -14.66
CA PHE A 349 -8.20 -7.04 -13.93
C PHE A 349 -6.81 -7.64 -13.64
N VAL A 350 -6.65 -8.97 -13.57
CA VAL A 350 -5.34 -9.62 -13.47
C VAL A 350 -4.58 -9.50 -14.79
N LEU A 351 -5.26 -9.65 -15.93
CA LEU A 351 -4.66 -9.35 -17.24
C LEU A 351 -4.25 -7.89 -17.31
N GLY A 352 -5.11 -6.98 -16.83
CA GLY A 352 -4.78 -5.57 -16.69
C GLY A 352 -3.53 -5.34 -15.84
N PHE A 353 -3.41 -5.99 -14.67
CA PHE A 353 -2.19 -5.92 -13.85
C PHE A 353 -0.95 -6.39 -14.63
N ILE A 354 -1.02 -7.57 -15.25
CA ILE A 354 0.11 -8.16 -16.00
C ILE A 354 0.52 -7.25 -17.15
N LEU A 355 -0.45 -6.68 -17.87
CA LEU A 355 -0.22 -5.71 -18.94
C LEU A 355 0.48 -4.46 -18.39
N MET A 356 -0.03 -3.86 -17.31
CA MET A 356 0.60 -2.68 -16.72
C MET A 356 2.00 -2.96 -16.17
N PHE A 357 2.24 -4.17 -15.64
CA PHE A 357 3.56 -4.62 -15.19
C PHE A 357 4.54 -4.84 -16.36
N ALA A 358 4.08 -5.45 -17.44
CA ALA A 358 4.87 -5.62 -18.66
C ALA A 358 5.24 -4.26 -19.26
N LEU A 359 4.27 -3.35 -19.36
CA LEU A 359 4.49 -1.97 -19.80
C LEU A 359 5.47 -1.22 -18.88
N SER A 360 5.31 -1.34 -17.56
CA SER A 360 6.27 -0.77 -16.61
C SER A 360 7.69 -1.28 -16.84
N SER A 361 7.82 -2.56 -17.18
CA SER A 361 9.11 -3.21 -17.47
C SER A 361 9.78 -2.75 -18.76
N THR A 362 9.04 -2.18 -19.72
CA THR A 362 9.64 -1.59 -20.94
C THR A 362 10.23 -0.20 -20.72
N GLY A 363 10.02 0.39 -19.54
CA GLY A 363 10.50 1.75 -19.23
C GLY A 363 9.49 2.86 -19.54
N ILE A 364 8.29 2.54 -20.04
CA ILE A 364 7.32 3.55 -20.52
C ILE A 364 6.77 4.48 -19.41
N PHE A 365 6.74 3.99 -18.17
CA PHE A 365 6.24 4.73 -17.00
C PHE A 365 7.37 5.32 -16.15
N ALA A 366 8.47 4.59 -16.04
CA ALA A 366 9.71 5.01 -15.38
C ALA A 366 10.88 4.20 -15.95
N PRO A 367 12.12 4.74 -15.98
CA PRO A 367 13.28 4.06 -16.55
C PRO A 367 13.48 2.64 -15.98
N PRO A 368 14.01 1.67 -16.74
CA PRO A 368 14.10 0.26 -16.30
C PRO A 368 14.73 0.08 -14.91
N ASN A 369 15.68 0.92 -14.52
CA ASN A 369 16.36 0.87 -13.22
C ASN A 369 15.75 1.82 -12.16
N HIS A 370 14.42 2.00 -12.17
CA HIS A 370 13.75 2.73 -11.11
C HIS A 370 13.54 1.82 -9.88
N TYR A 371 13.80 2.37 -8.69
CA TYR A 371 13.48 1.75 -7.41
C TYR A 371 12.33 2.51 -6.76
N LYS A 372 11.19 1.85 -6.54
CA LYS A 372 9.96 2.48 -5.98
C LYS A 372 9.51 3.70 -6.80
N GLY A 373 9.75 3.69 -8.11
CA GLY A 373 9.43 4.81 -9.00
C GLY A 373 10.38 6.01 -8.88
N LYS A 374 11.49 5.86 -8.14
CA LYS A 374 12.62 6.78 -8.19
C LYS A 374 13.74 6.18 -9.02
N TYR A 375 14.28 6.93 -9.96
CA TYR A 375 15.42 6.49 -10.75
C TYR A 375 16.61 7.41 -10.46
N PHE A 376 17.80 6.86 -10.63
CA PHE A 376 19.03 7.62 -10.59
C PHE A 376 19.15 8.40 -11.91
N ASP A 377 19.34 9.71 -11.80
CA ASP A 377 19.58 10.61 -12.92
C ASP A 377 20.74 11.54 -12.53
N ASN A 378 21.72 11.68 -13.42
CA ASN A 378 22.89 12.53 -13.21
C ASN A 378 22.81 13.83 -14.04
N ASP A 379 21.70 14.07 -14.73
CA ASP A 379 21.42 15.35 -15.37
C ASP A 379 20.88 16.36 -14.34
N ILE A 380 21.80 17.02 -13.64
CA ILE A 380 21.50 17.91 -12.51
C ILE A 380 21.70 19.37 -12.94
N LYS A 381 20.69 20.21 -12.71
CA LYS A 381 20.81 21.67 -12.86
C LYS A 381 21.91 22.23 -11.95
N GLU A 382 22.70 23.15 -12.49
CA GLU A 382 23.83 23.79 -11.80
C GLU A 382 23.48 24.33 -10.40
N SER A 383 22.32 24.98 -10.25
CA SER A 383 21.77 25.46 -8.97
C SER A 383 21.62 24.41 -7.85
N LYS A 384 21.68 23.11 -8.17
CA LYS A 384 21.55 22.00 -7.23
C LYS A 384 22.85 21.25 -6.97
N LEU A 385 23.93 21.64 -7.65
CA LEU A 385 25.27 21.11 -7.38
C LEU A 385 25.74 21.55 -5.99
N LEU A 386 26.77 20.88 -5.49
CA LEU A 386 27.43 21.28 -4.27
C LEU A 386 28.03 22.67 -4.44
N THR A 387 27.75 23.53 -3.45
CA THR A 387 28.35 24.87 -3.37
C THR A 387 29.83 24.77 -3.00
N GLU A 388 30.60 25.83 -3.26
CA GLU A 388 32.03 25.87 -2.90
C GLU A 388 32.26 25.61 -1.40
N GLU A 389 31.37 26.13 -0.55
CA GLU A 389 31.42 25.91 0.91
C GLU A 389 31.19 24.44 1.27
N GLU A 390 30.21 23.80 0.64
CA GLU A 390 29.91 22.38 0.83
C GLU A 390 31.05 21.48 0.33
N VAL A 391 31.69 21.85 -0.78
CA VAL A 391 32.87 21.16 -1.33
C VAL A 391 34.05 21.32 -0.37
N ALA A 392 34.34 22.54 0.09
CA ALA A 392 35.43 22.80 1.02
C ALA A 392 35.27 22.03 2.34
N LEU A 393 34.05 21.97 2.88
CA LEU A 393 33.73 21.17 4.06
C LEU A 393 34.06 19.69 3.85
N LEU A 394 33.58 19.10 2.74
CA LEU A 394 33.83 17.69 2.44
C LEU A 394 35.31 17.40 2.20
N THR A 395 36.04 18.30 1.53
CA THR A 395 37.48 18.18 1.31
C THR A 395 38.25 18.21 2.64
N SER A 396 37.89 19.11 3.57
CA SER A 396 38.55 19.21 4.88
C SER A 396 38.38 17.96 5.75
N GLU A 397 37.39 17.12 5.46
CA GLU A 397 37.10 15.90 6.19
C GLU A 397 37.41 14.62 5.40
N ALA A 398 37.94 14.73 4.18
CA ALA A 398 38.18 13.60 3.29
C ALA A 398 39.15 12.57 3.91
N ASP A 399 40.17 13.03 4.64
CA ASP A 399 41.18 12.18 5.29
C ASP A 399 40.60 11.24 6.35
N LYS A 400 39.40 11.54 6.86
CA LYS A 400 38.71 10.67 7.83
C LYS A 400 38.18 9.38 7.18
N VAL A 401 38.09 9.33 5.85
CA VAL A 401 37.55 8.19 5.11
C VAL A 401 38.64 7.17 4.79
N GLN A 402 38.71 6.12 5.61
CA GLN A 402 39.75 5.09 5.45
C GLN A 402 39.44 4.01 4.40
N SER A 403 38.16 3.85 4.01
CA SER A 403 37.77 2.84 3.03
C SER A 403 38.10 3.33 1.61
N PRO A 404 38.95 2.61 0.83
CA PRO A 404 39.39 3.07 -0.48
C PRO A 404 38.22 3.35 -1.44
N ALA A 405 37.26 2.43 -1.52
CA ALA A 405 36.08 2.60 -2.37
C ALA A 405 35.22 3.82 -1.97
N ARG A 406 35.11 4.13 -0.67
CA ARG A 406 34.35 5.28 -0.19
C ARG A 406 35.12 6.59 -0.35
N ALA A 407 36.43 6.56 -0.19
CA ALA A 407 37.31 7.71 -0.40
C ALA A 407 37.29 8.11 -1.88
N GLU A 408 37.38 7.14 -2.80
CA GLU A 408 37.25 7.39 -4.24
C GLU A 408 35.89 7.96 -4.63
N ALA A 409 34.80 7.40 -4.09
CA ALA A 409 33.45 7.93 -4.34
C ALA A 409 33.29 9.36 -3.81
N LEU A 410 33.88 9.67 -2.64
CA LEU A 410 33.89 11.01 -2.07
C LEU A 410 34.70 11.98 -2.93
N ALA A 411 35.88 11.56 -3.40
CA ALA A 411 36.73 12.36 -4.29
C ALA A 411 36.02 12.70 -5.60
N ARG A 412 35.39 11.70 -6.26
CA ARG A 412 34.58 11.93 -7.47
C ARG A 412 33.40 12.87 -7.23
N LEU A 413 32.77 12.79 -6.05
CA LEU A 413 31.70 13.70 -5.66
C LEU A 413 32.19 15.14 -5.46
N ILE A 414 33.37 15.32 -4.84
CA ILE A 414 34.00 16.63 -4.63
C ILE A 414 34.37 17.25 -5.98
N GLU A 415 35.03 16.47 -6.86
CA GLU A 415 35.47 16.91 -8.18
C GLU A 415 34.27 17.26 -9.08
N GLY A 416 33.29 16.36 -9.19
CA GLY A 416 32.11 16.55 -10.02
C GLY A 416 31.04 17.45 -9.39
N ARG A 417 31.20 17.84 -8.11
CA ARG A 417 30.20 18.53 -7.27
C ARG A 417 28.85 17.83 -7.19
N LYS A 418 28.81 16.54 -7.53
CA LYS A 418 27.62 15.69 -7.60
C LYS A 418 28.01 14.22 -7.58
N ILE A 419 27.05 13.35 -7.28
CA ILE A 419 27.22 11.90 -7.35
C ILE A 419 27.23 11.47 -8.82
N ALA A 420 28.26 10.73 -9.24
CA ALA A 420 28.44 10.38 -10.65
C ALA A 420 27.61 9.18 -11.10
N ASN A 421 27.45 8.16 -10.26
CA ASN A 421 26.73 6.92 -10.59
C ASN A 421 26.10 6.26 -9.34
N ILE A 422 25.39 5.15 -9.54
CA ILE A 422 24.66 4.42 -8.49
C ILE A 422 25.61 3.77 -7.45
N ASP A 423 26.80 3.35 -7.87
CA ASP A 423 27.78 2.73 -6.98
C ASP A 423 28.40 3.78 -6.05
N ASP A 424 28.70 4.97 -6.59
CA ASP A 424 29.11 6.14 -5.80
C ASP A 424 28.03 6.55 -4.81
N ASP A 425 26.75 6.58 -5.22
CA ASP A 425 25.63 6.84 -4.29
C ASP A 425 25.62 5.86 -3.12
N SER A 426 25.81 4.58 -3.43
CA SER A 426 25.82 3.52 -2.43
C SER A 426 26.99 3.68 -1.44
N ALA A 427 28.17 4.04 -1.94
CA ALA A 427 29.36 4.31 -1.12
C ALA A 427 29.20 5.57 -0.24
N ILE A 428 28.71 6.68 -0.82
CA ILE A 428 28.45 7.96 -0.12
C ILE A 428 27.40 7.78 0.99
N ARG A 429 26.35 7.00 0.74
CA ARG A 429 25.37 6.66 1.80
C ARG A 429 26.00 5.82 2.90
N GLY A 430 26.91 4.91 2.55
CA GLY A 430 27.71 4.16 3.51
C GLY A 430 28.48 5.08 4.46
N LEU A 431 29.09 6.16 3.94
CA LEU A 431 29.77 7.18 4.75
C LEU A 431 28.82 7.90 5.71
N THR A 432 27.66 8.31 5.20
CA THR A 432 26.63 9.00 5.98
C THR A 432 26.13 8.14 7.14
N ASN A 433 25.94 6.84 6.90
CA ASN A 433 25.46 5.90 7.91
C ASN A 433 26.54 5.54 8.93
N ALA A 434 27.80 5.42 8.48
CA ALA A 434 28.93 5.10 9.34
C ALA A 434 29.32 6.25 10.30
N LYS A 435 28.72 7.44 10.15
CA LYS A 435 28.96 8.63 10.99
C LYS A 435 30.44 9.01 11.09
N VAL A 436 31.20 8.73 10.02
CA VAL A 436 32.66 9.02 9.93
C VAL A 436 32.91 10.53 9.81
N LEU A 437 32.00 11.23 9.14
CA LEU A 437 32.07 12.67 8.91
C LEU A 437 31.19 13.44 9.90
N SER A 438 31.43 14.75 10.02
CA SER A 438 30.58 15.65 10.83
C SER A 438 29.10 15.58 10.43
N LYS A 439 28.22 16.05 11.32
CA LYS A 439 26.77 16.14 11.04
C LYS A 439 26.47 17.04 9.83
N ASP A 440 27.27 18.09 9.64
CA ASP A 440 27.09 19.05 8.56
C ASP A 440 27.52 18.41 7.23
N ALA A 441 28.69 17.78 7.18
CA ALA A 441 29.14 16.99 6.03
C ALA A 441 28.14 15.87 5.69
N SER A 442 27.65 15.16 6.70
CA SER A 442 26.60 14.14 6.52
C SER A 442 25.29 14.72 5.96
N THR A 443 24.95 15.97 6.29
CA THR A 443 23.78 16.67 5.76
C THR A 443 23.99 17.06 4.30
N VAL A 444 25.18 17.51 3.94
CA VAL A 444 25.60 17.77 2.55
C VAL A 444 25.53 16.49 1.71
N LEU A 445 26.07 15.37 2.19
CA LEU A 445 25.98 14.09 1.50
C LEU A 445 24.53 13.62 1.33
N LYS A 446 23.66 13.81 2.33
CA LYS A 446 22.21 13.54 2.22
C LYS A 446 21.53 14.44 1.20
N LYS A 447 21.97 15.70 1.05
CA LYS A 447 21.48 16.63 0.03
C LYS A 447 21.90 16.11 -1.36
N ALA A 448 23.18 15.81 -1.57
CA ALA A 448 23.68 15.27 -2.84
C ALA A 448 22.93 14.00 -3.26
N HIS A 449 22.72 13.05 -2.33
CA HIS A 449 21.91 11.85 -2.56
C HIS A 449 20.48 12.18 -3.02
N LYS A 450 19.81 13.14 -2.39
CA LYS A 450 18.43 13.51 -2.76
C LYS A 450 18.33 14.12 -4.14
N VAL A 451 19.39 14.77 -4.63
CA VAL A 451 19.39 15.48 -5.91
C VAL A 451 19.40 14.51 -7.08
N VAL A 452 20.12 13.38 -6.98
CA VAL A 452 20.23 12.38 -8.06
C VAL A 452 19.05 11.40 -8.14
N TYR A 453 18.18 11.33 -7.13
CA TYR A 453 17.01 10.45 -7.15
C TYR A 453 15.71 11.18 -7.48
N HIS A 454 15.25 10.98 -8.71
CA HIS A 454 14.06 11.64 -9.24
C HIS A 454 12.86 10.71 -9.19
N THR A 455 11.74 11.20 -8.64
CA THR A 455 10.48 10.44 -8.70
C THR A 455 9.85 10.63 -10.07
N ALA A 456 9.64 9.54 -10.81
CA ALA A 456 8.99 9.58 -12.11
C ALA A 456 7.57 10.18 -11.98
N LYS A 457 7.28 11.22 -12.77
CA LYS A 457 6.02 11.98 -12.69
C LYS A 457 4.81 11.08 -12.91
N LYS A 458 4.88 10.18 -13.90
CA LYS A 458 3.82 9.19 -14.19
C LYS A 458 3.60 8.24 -13.01
N ILE A 459 4.67 7.71 -12.40
CA ILE A 459 4.54 6.84 -11.22
C ILE A 459 3.95 7.59 -10.02
N LYS A 460 4.33 8.86 -9.81
CA LYS A 460 3.72 9.69 -8.77
C LYS A 460 2.20 9.82 -8.98
N GLN A 461 1.77 10.05 -10.23
CA GLN A 461 0.35 10.10 -10.59
C GLN A 461 -0.33 8.75 -10.35
N PHE A 462 0.25 7.63 -10.80
CA PHE A 462 -0.32 6.31 -10.55
C PHE A 462 -0.47 6.01 -9.05
N ARG A 463 0.53 6.35 -8.23
CA ARG A 463 0.43 6.21 -6.76
C ARG A 463 -0.75 7.00 -6.19
N GLN A 464 -0.96 8.23 -6.67
CA GLN A 464 -2.10 9.05 -6.24
C GLN A 464 -3.44 8.42 -6.68
N TRP A 465 -3.55 7.96 -7.93
CA TRP A 465 -4.74 7.25 -8.42
C TRP A 465 -5.03 5.98 -7.62
N ILE A 466 -4.02 5.13 -7.39
CA ILE A 466 -4.13 3.90 -6.59
C ILE A 466 -4.63 4.23 -5.18
N THR A 467 -4.10 5.29 -4.57
CA THR A 467 -4.51 5.76 -3.23
C THR A 467 -6.01 6.03 -3.22
N TRP A 468 -6.51 6.81 -4.16
CA TRP A 468 -7.93 7.17 -4.21
C TRP A 468 -8.85 6.03 -4.62
N LEU A 469 -8.44 5.19 -5.57
CA LEU A 469 -9.20 4.02 -5.99
C LEU A 469 -9.39 3.03 -4.83
N PHE A 470 -8.34 2.82 -4.02
CA PHE A 470 -8.46 2.02 -2.81
C PHE A 470 -9.20 2.72 -1.69
N ALA A 471 -8.99 4.03 -1.47
CA ALA A 471 -9.76 4.77 -0.47
C ALA A 471 -11.26 4.71 -0.77
N PHE A 472 -11.64 4.95 -2.02
CA PHE A 472 -13.02 4.78 -2.51
C PHE A 472 -13.51 3.35 -2.32
N GLY A 473 -12.81 2.37 -2.90
CA GLY A 473 -13.24 0.98 -2.87
C GLY A 473 -13.38 0.41 -1.47
N LEU A 474 -12.45 0.73 -0.56
CA LEU A 474 -12.42 0.20 0.80
C LEU A 474 -13.40 0.90 1.72
N THR A 475 -13.60 2.21 1.55
CA THR A 475 -14.67 2.95 2.26
C THR A 475 -16.04 2.42 1.87
N GLY A 476 -16.30 2.25 0.56
CA GLY A 476 -17.54 1.69 0.06
C GLY A 476 -17.75 0.21 0.42
N LEU A 477 -16.67 -0.57 0.59
CA LEU A 477 -16.76 -1.90 1.19
C LEU A 477 -17.12 -1.84 2.67
N GLY A 478 -16.51 -0.91 3.42
CA GLY A 478 -16.82 -0.70 4.84
C GLY A 478 -18.31 -0.44 5.07
N MET A 479 -18.94 0.34 4.19
CA MET A 479 -20.39 0.59 4.21
C MET A 479 -21.24 -0.66 4.01
N GLN A 480 -20.68 -1.77 3.54
CA GLN A 480 -21.42 -3.03 3.36
C GLN A 480 -21.23 -3.99 4.54
N ILE A 481 -20.59 -3.55 5.64
CA ILE A 481 -20.26 -4.37 6.80
C ILE A 481 -21.14 -3.96 7.99
N THR A 482 -22.15 -4.78 8.30
CA THR A 482 -23.02 -4.58 9.46
C THR A 482 -22.46 -5.30 10.70
N GLY A 483 -22.83 -4.81 11.89
CA GLY A 483 -22.44 -5.43 13.17
C GLY A 483 -22.94 -6.86 13.31
N ALA A 484 -24.11 -7.18 12.75
CA ALA A 484 -24.62 -8.54 12.68
C ALA A 484 -23.71 -9.44 11.82
N ALA A 485 -23.30 -8.97 10.63
CA ALA A 485 -22.41 -9.70 9.74
C ALA A 485 -20.99 -9.84 10.33
N MET A 486 -20.58 -8.89 11.18
CA MET A 486 -19.37 -9.03 12.00
C MET A 486 -19.50 -10.19 12.99
N ARG A 487 -20.51 -10.16 13.87
CA ARG A 487 -20.74 -11.24 14.86
C ARG A 487 -20.84 -12.63 14.20
N GLN A 488 -21.45 -12.72 13.02
CA GLN A 488 -21.63 -13.97 12.28
C GLN A 488 -20.32 -14.57 11.74
N ALA A 489 -19.31 -13.75 11.43
CA ALA A 489 -18.06 -14.24 10.84
C ALA A 489 -17.14 -14.95 11.85
N GLY A 490 -17.32 -14.70 13.15
CA GLY A 490 -16.62 -15.39 14.23
C GLY A 490 -15.11 -15.15 14.31
N GLY A 491 -14.44 -15.77 15.29
CA GLY A 491 -12.99 -15.61 15.55
C GLY A 491 -12.08 -16.58 14.78
N GLN A 492 -12.62 -17.47 13.95
CA GLN A 492 -11.83 -18.46 13.20
C GLN A 492 -10.74 -17.86 12.29
N PRO A 493 -10.96 -16.73 11.60
CA PRO A 493 -9.93 -16.10 10.78
C PRO A 493 -8.71 -15.68 11.61
N LEU A 494 -8.95 -15.19 12.83
CA LEU A 494 -7.88 -14.79 13.75
C LEU A 494 -7.09 -16.01 14.23
N VAL A 495 -7.78 -17.12 14.54
CA VAL A 495 -7.12 -18.38 14.94
C VAL A 495 -6.27 -18.94 13.81
N ILE A 496 -6.84 -19.08 12.61
CA ILE A 496 -6.12 -19.62 11.44
C ILE A 496 -4.97 -18.68 11.07
N GLY A 497 -5.22 -17.38 10.99
CA GLY A 497 -4.19 -16.39 10.70
C GLY A 497 -3.08 -16.36 11.75
N GLY A 498 -3.40 -16.48 13.04
CA GLY A 498 -2.41 -16.57 14.11
C GLY A 498 -1.53 -17.81 13.98
N ILE A 499 -2.13 -18.98 13.72
CA ILE A 499 -1.38 -20.24 13.51
C ILE A 499 -0.46 -20.14 12.30
N VAL A 500 -1.00 -19.75 11.13
CA VAL A 500 -0.21 -19.65 9.90
C VAL A 500 0.85 -18.55 10.02
N GLY A 501 0.51 -17.41 10.60
CA GLY A 501 1.44 -16.32 10.85
C GLY A 501 2.60 -16.78 11.72
N THR A 502 2.33 -17.48 12.82
CA THR A 502 3.35 -18.00 13.75
C THR A 502 4.25 -19.00 13.04
N ILE A 503 3.66 -19.98 12.33
CA ILE A 503 4.42 -20.98 11.57
C ILE A 503 5.30 -20.30 10.53
N LYS A 504 4.77 -19.34 9.77
CA LYS A 504 5.54 -18.58 8.79
C LYS A 504 6.68 -17.80 9.44
N ALA A 505 6.43 -17.10 10.55
CA ALA A 505 7.43 -16.33 11.27
C ALA A 505 8.57 -17.21 11.80
N VAL A 506 8.24 -18.33 12.44
CA VAL A 506 9.24 -19.26 13.01
C VAL A 506 10.00 -20.00 11.91
N LEU A 507 9.31 -20.56 10.91
CA LEU A 507 9.98 -21.29 9.83
C LEU A 507 10.84 -20.35 8.98
N SER A 508 10.40 -19.12 8.71
CA SER A 508 11.23 -18.16 7.98
C SER A 508 12.49 -17.76 8.76
N LEU A 509 12.41 -17.63 10.08
CA LEU A 509 13.59 -17.42 10.92
C LEU A 509 14.58 -18.59 10.78
N ILE A 510 14.10 -19.83 10.91
CA ILE A 510 14.94 -21.03 10.80
C ILE A 510 15.61 -21.10 9.42
N VAL A 511 14.83 -20.93 8.35
CA VAL A 511 15.37 -20.97 6.98
C VAL A 511 16.40 -19.86 6.78
N ILE A 512 16.18 -18.66 7.31
CA ILE A 512 17.13 -17.55 7.18
C ILE A 512 18.43 -17.83 7.94
N LEU A 513 18.34 -18.37 9.15
CA LEU A 513 19.53 -18.78 9.91
C LEU A 513 20.35 -19.86 9.19
N LEU A 514 19.71 -20.74 8.42
CA LEU A 514 20.37 -21.82 7.70
C LEU A 514 20.93 -21.40 6.33
N PHE A 515 20.25 -20.51 5.61
CA PHE A 515 20.51 -20.26 4.18
C PHE A 515 20.90 -18.82 3.83
N VAL A 516 20.77 -17.86 4.76
CA VAL A 516 21.17 -16.46 4.51
C VAL A 516 22.44 -16.18 5.31
N SER A 517 23.59 -16.24 4.63
CA SER A 517 24.87 -15.79 5.17
C SER A 517 24.99 -14.27 5.09
N GLU A 518 25.75 -13.68 6.02
CA GLU A 518 26.05 -12.23 6.02
C GLU A 518 27.04 -11.79 4.93
N THR A 519 27.66 -12.74 4.25
CA THR A 519 28.51 -12.46 3.09
C THR A 519 27.64 -12.06 1.90
N ILE A 520 27.66 -10.77 1.56
CA ILE A 520 27.27 -10.23 0.25
C ILE A 520 28.21 -10.79 -0.81
#